data_AF-A0A7S0U7L8-F1
#
_entry.id   AF-A0A7S0U7L8-F1
#
_cell.length_a   1.000
_cell.length_b   1.000
_cell.length_c   1.000
_cell.angle_alpha   90.00
_cell.angle_beta   90.00
_cell.angle_gamma   90.00
#
_symmetry.space_group_name_H-M   'P 1'
#
loop_
_entity.id
_entity.type
_entity.pdbx_description
1 polymer ?
#
loop_
_entity_poly.entity_id
_entity_poly.type
_entity_poly.pdbx_seq_one_letter_code
_entity_poly.pdbx_strand_id
1 'polypeptide(L)'
;AEVMFGFGDSENPLKKTILFLEKLILNFFHNLISSVTYIAFWRAKKRPTVEDLVFCIRNNPRKLSKITYLLKMKILIEKIMGSQKKSPSFKTKNMFPLKITQMTDKF
;
A
#
# COMPACT_ATOMS: atom_id res chain seq x y z
N ALA A 1 -16.68 5.68 -10.52
CA ALA A 1 -16.65 5.66 -12.01
C ALA A 1 -15.23 5.71 -12.60
N GLU A 2 -14.37 6.66 -12.20
CA GLU A 2 -13.02 6.85 -12.81
C GLU A 2 -12.09 5.63 -12.69
N VAL A 3 -12.14 4.87 -11.59
CA VAL A 3 -11.30 3.66 -11.42
C VAL A 3 -11.60 2.59 -12.47
N MET A 4 -12.87 2.45 -12.87
CA MET A 4 -13.25 1.48 -13.91
C MET A 4 -12.90 1.97 -15.31
N PHE A 5 -12.93 3.29 -15.54
CA PHE A 5 -12.51 3.90 -16.79
C PHE A 5 -10.97 3.82 -16.99
N GLY A 6 -10.20 3.90 -15.90
CA GLY A 6 -8.73 3.80 -15.96
C GLY A 6 -8.16 2.38 -16.11
N PHE A 7 -8.99 1.33 -15.95
CA PHE A 7 -8.56 -0.09 -15.99
C PHE A 7 -9.36 -0.97 -16.95
N GLY A 8 -10.42 -0.47 -17.59
CA GLY A 8 -11.32 -1.28 -18.42
C GLY A 8 -11.43 -0.76 -19.85
N ASP A 9 -11.64 -1.68 -20.79
CA ASP A 9 -11.77 -1.39 -22.23
C ASP A 9 -13.13 -0.75 -22.62
N SER A 10 -14.12 -0.77 -21.72
CA SER A 10 -15.47 -0.29 -22.00
C SER A 10 -15.69 1.10 -21.43
N GLU A 11 -15.95 2.06 -22.33
CA GLU A 11 -16.20 3.47 -21.98
C GLU A 11 -17.46 3.64 -21.10
N ASN A 12 -18.45 2.74 -21.22
CA ASN A 12 -19.71 2.80 -20.47
C ASN A 12 -20.02 1.46 -19.77
N PRO A 13 -19.36 1.16 -18.64
CA PRO A 13 -19.63 -0.05 -17.88
C PRO A 13 -21.02 -0.02 -17.25
N LEU A 14 -21.65 -1.20 -17.12
CA LEU A 14 -22.98 -1.35 -16.56
C LEU A 14 -23.05 -0.78 -15.13
N LYS A 15 -24.05 0.08 -14.85
CA LYS A 15 -24.26 0.71 -13.53
C LYS A 15 -24.27 -0.28 -12.37
N LYS A 16 -24.87 -1.45 -12.57
CA LYS A 16 -24.90 -2.53 -11.56
C LYS A 16 -23.50 -3.04 -11.21
N THR A 17 -22.61 -3.15 -12.20
CA THR A 17 -21.22 -3.58 -12.01
C THR A 17 -20.42 -2.52 -11.27
N ILE A 18 -20.62 -1.24 -11.59
CA ILE A 18 -19.98 -0.12 -10.87
C ILE A 18 -20.35 -0.17 -9.38
N LEU A 19 -21.65 -0.23 -9.07
CA LEU A 19 -22.13 -0.25 -7.70
C LEU A 19 -21.65 -1.49 -6.93
N PHE A 20 -21.60 -2.64 -7.60
CA PHE A 20 -21.04 -3.86 -7.01
C PHE A 20 -19.55 -3.73 -6.68
N LEU A 21 -18.77 -3.17 -7.62
CA LEU A 21 -17.34 -2.98 -7.44
C LEU A 21 -17.05 -1.95 -6.34
N GLU A 22 -17.82 -0.86 -6.25
CA GLU A 22 -17.74 0.09 -5.14
C GLU A 22 -17.99 -0.58 -3.79
N LYS A 23 -19.01 -1.44 -3.69
CA LYS A 23 -19.28 -2.21 -2.47
C LYS A 23 -18.12 -3.15 -2.11
N LEU A 24 -17.50 -3.79 -3.09
CA LEU A 24 -16.37 -4.70 -2.88
C LEU A 24 -15.14 -3.93 -2.39
N ILE A 25 -14.85 -2.77 -2.99
CA ILE A 25 -13.76 -1.88 -2.58
C ILE A 25 -14.00 -1.36 -1.16
N LEU A 26 -15.22 -0.93 -0.82
CA LEU A 26 -15.56 -0.49 0.53
C LEU A 26 -15.33 -1.59 1.57
N ASN A 27 -15.78 -2.81 1.28
CA ASN A 27 -15.56 -3.96 2.16
C ASN A 27 -14.06 -4.27 2.33
N PHE A 28 -13.30 -4.20 1.24
CA PHE A 28 -11.84 -4.38 1.29
C PHE A 28 -11.17 -3.35 2.19
N PHE A 29 -11.49 -2.06 2.03
CA PHE A 29 -10.92 -1.00 2.86
C PHE A 29 -11.36 -1.13 4.31
N HIS A 30 -12.62 -1.47 4.57
CA HIS A 30 -13.12 -1.69 5.92
C HIS A 30 -12.31 -2.78 6.65
N ASN A 31 -12.08 -3.92 6.00
CA ASN A 31 -11.30 -5.02 6.55
C ASN A 31 -9.83 -4.64 6.75
N LEU A 32 -9.24 -3.92 5.79
CA LEU A 32 -7.86 -3.45 5.88
C LEU A 32 -7.66 -2.49 7.05
N ILE A 33 -8.51 -1.47 7.17
CA ILE A 33 -8.42 -0.45 8.23
C ILE A 33 -8.68 -1.08 9.59
N SER A 34 -9.65 -1.99 9.70
CA SER A 34 -9.92 -2.72 10.94
C SER A 34 -8.70 -3.53 11.39
N SER A 35 -8.06 -4.24 10.46
CA SER A 35 -6.85 -5.03 10.73
C SER A 35 -5.68 -4.15 11.19
N VAL A 36 -5.45 -3.04 10.49
CA VAL A 36 -4.37 -2.09 10.80
C VAL A 36 -4.60 -1.40 12.14
N THR A 37 -5.85 -1.04 12.44
CA THR A 37 -6.23 -0.42 13.72
C THR A 37 -6.10 -1.41 14.87
N TYR A 38 -6.49 -2.66 14.66
CA TYR A 38 -6.29 -3.74 15.63
C TYR A 38 -4.80 -3.91 15.98
N ILE A 39 -3.92 -3.99 14.99
CA ILE A 39 -2.46 -4.06 15.21
C ILE A 39 -1.95 -2.85 16.00
N ALA A 40 -2.41 -1.64 15.65
CA ALA A 40 -2.02 -0.42 16.36
C ALA A 40 -2.46 -0.43 17.83
N PHE A 41 -3.67 -0.91 18.10
CA PHE A 41 -4.21 -1.09 19.43
C PHE A 41 -3.37 -2.06 20.28
N TRP A 42 -2.99 -3.23 19.73
CA TRP A 42 -2.10 -4.18 20.42
C TRP A 42 -0.72 -3.61 20.73
N ARG A 43 -0.22 -2.69 19.89
CA ARG A 43 1.03 -1.95 20.15
C ARG A 43 0.86 -0.80 21.14
N ALA A 44 -0.28 -0.70 21.83
CA ALA A 44 -0.65 0.36 22.75
C ALA A 44 -0.60 1.78 22.13
N LYS A 45 -0.71 1.90 20.80
CA LYS A 45 -0.79 3.19 20.11
C LYS A 45 -2.23 3.48 19.72
N LYS A 46 -2.71 4.67 20.08
CA LYS A 46 -4.06 5.14 19.74
C LYS A 46 -4.27 5.45 18.25
N ARG A 47 -3.18 5.57 17.47
CA ARG A 47 -3.22 5.92 16.05
C ARG A 47 -2.43 4.92 15.22
N PRO A 48 -3.01 4.37 14.13
CA PRO A 48 -2.27 3.51 13.23
C PRO A 48 -1.15 4.27 12.51
N THR A 49 -0.01 3.61 12.34
CA THR A 49 1.13 4.16 11.60
C THR A 49 1.36 3.42 10.29
N VAL A 50 2.18 3.98 9.40
CA VAL A 50 2.48 3.35 8.10
C VAL A 50 3.20 2.01 8.29
N GLU A 51 3.95 1.83 9.37
CA GLU A 51 4.54 0.54 9.76
C GLU A 51 3.49 -0.53 10.05
N ASP A 52 2.34 -0.15 10.63
CA ASP A 52 1.26 -1.09 10.95
C ASP A 52 0.58 -1.59 9.66
N LEU A 53 0.45 -0.71 8.66
CA LEU A 53 -0.01 -1.08 7.32
C LEU A 53 0.99 -2.01 6.61
N VAL A 54 2.28 -1.71 6.67
CA VAL A 54 3.34 -2.54 6.09
C VAL A 54 3.34 -3.93 6.74
N PHE A 55 3.17 -4.01 8.06
CA PHE A 55 3.06 -5.26 8.79
C PHE A 55 1.83 -6.08 8.34
N CYS A 56 0.68 -5.43 8.12
CA CYS A 56 -0.52 -6.10 7.62
C CYS A 56 -0.32 -6.73 6.22
N ILE A 57 0.48 -6.11 5.35
CA ILE A 57 0.67 -6.53 3.95
C ILE A 57 1.85 -7.51 3.78
N ARG A 58 2.58 -7.83 4.87
CA ARG A 58 3.82 -8.63 4.84
C ARG A 58 3.72 -9.98 4.14
N ASN A 59 2.53 -10.59 4.13
CA ASN A 59 2.30 -11.90 3.52
C ASN A 59 2.34 -11.87 1.99
N ASN A 60 2.28 -10.69 1.36
CA ASN A 60 2.35 -10.55 -0.10
C ASN A 60 3.63 -9.79 -0.51
N PRO A 61 4.73 -10.51 -0.85
CA PRO A 61 6.02 -9.88 -1.11
C PRO A 61 6.01 -8.98 -2.35
N ARG A 62 5.22 -9.32 -3.39
CA ARG A 62 5.11 -8.49 -4.60
C ARG A 62 4.44 -7.15 -4.31
N LYS A 63 3.33 -7.15 -3.55
CA LYS A 63 2.65 -5.91 -3.13
C LYS A 63 3.55 -5.08 -2.21
N LEU A 64 4.22 -5.72 -1.26
CA LEU A 64 5.14 -5.06 -0.34
C LEU A 64 6.30 -4.39 -1.09
N SER A 65 6.93 -5.06 -2.04
CA SER A 65 8.01 -4.49 -2.86
C SER A 65 7.56 -3.23 -3.61
N LYS A 66 6.36 -3.24 -4.20
CA LYS A 66 5.81 -2.06 -4.90
C LYS A 66 5.55 -0.89 -3.94
N ILE A 67 4.94 -1.15 -2.78
CA ILE A 67 4.65 -0.11 -1.77
C ILE A 67 5.95 0.51 -1.26
N THR A 68 6.95 -0.30 -0.94
CA THR A 68 8.24 0.20 -0.46
C THR A 68 8.97 1.04 -1.52
N TYR A 69 8.88 0.67 -2.80
CA TYR A 69 9.40 1.48 -3.90
C TYR A 69 8.70 2.84 -3.98
N LEU A 70 7.35 2.86 -3.97
CA LEU A 70 6.58 4.11 -4.05
C LEU A 70 6.86 5.04 -2.87
N LEU A 71 6.98 4.49 -1.65
CA LEU A 71 7.36 5.27 -0.46
C LEU A 71 8.76 5.88 -0.61
N LYS A 72 9.73 5.13 -1.14
CA LYS A 72 11.08 5.65 -1.41
C LYS A 72 11.05 6.77 -2.44
N MET A 73 10.27 6.62 -3.51
CA MET A 73 10.14 7.65 -4.56
C MET A 73 9.50 8.93 -4.01
N LYS A 74 8.44 8.80 -3.20
CA LYS A 74 7.84 9.95 -2.50
C LYS A 74 8.88 10.71 -1.67
N ILE A 75 9.66 10.01 -0.86
CA ILE A 75 10.69 10.63 -0.01
C ILE A 75 11.76 11.33 -0.85
N LEU A 76 12.18 10.71 -1.95
CA LEU A 76 13.15 11.28 -2.88
C LEU A 76 12.61 12.57 -3.52
N ILE A 77 11.37 12.55 -3.99
CA ILE A 77 10.69 13.73 -4.56
C ILE A 77 10.57 14.83 -3.51
N GLU A 78 10.12 14.54 -2.30
CA GLU A 78 10.01 15.52 -1.19
C GLU A 78 11.36 16.16 -0.86
N LYS A 79 12.44 15.38 -0.92
CA LYS A 79 13.81 15.86 -0.70
C LYS A 79 14.29 16.79 -1.81
N ILE A 80 13.97 16.47 -3.07
CA ILE A 80 14.33 17.29 -4.24
C ILE A 80 13.51 18.58 -4.27
N MET A 81 12.21 18.49 -3.97
CA MET A 81 11.27 19.62 -4.01
C MET A 81 11.37 20.58 -2.81
N GLY A 82 12.32 20.37 -1.88
CA GLY A 82 12.62 21.32 -0.80
C GLY A 82 11.45 21.58 0.19
N SER A 83 10.45 20.69 0.24
CA SER A 83 9.26 20.91 1.07
C SER A 83 9.61 20.73 2.56
N GLN A 84 9.60 21.84 3.31
CA GLN A 84 9.88 21.97 4.75
C GLN A 84 8.92 21.22 5.70
N LYS A 85 8.19 20.20 5.23
CA LYS A 85 7.38 19.33 6.11
C LYS A 85 8.17 18.05 6.38
N LYS A 86 8.89 18.02 7.51
CA LYS A 86 9.50 16.80 8.05
C LYS A 86 8.38 15.79 8.34
N SER A 87 8.04 14.94 7.38
CA SER A 87 7.24 13.74 7.63
C SER A 87 8.07 12.77 8.49
N PRO A 88 7.45 11.99 9.40
CA PRO A 88 8.20 11.08 10.26
C PRO A 88 9.02 10.12 9.40
N SER A 89 10.35 10.17 9.58
CA SER A 89 11.30 9.38 8.80
C SER A 89 10.99 7.89 8.96
N PHE A 90 10.57 7.24 7.87
CA PHE A 90 10.42 5.80 7.84
C PHE A 90 11.80 5.16 8.03
N LYS A 91 12.02 4.48 9.16
CA LYS A 91 13.31 3.84 9.46
C LYS A 91 13.47 2.61 8.57
N THR A 92 14.16 2.78 7.44
CA THR A 92 14.56 1.67 6.53
C THR A 92 15.52 0.66 7.17
N LYS A 93 16.07 0.95 8.37
CA LYS A 93 17.16 0.19 8.98
C LYS A 93 16.83 -1.28 9.33
N ASN A 94 15.54 -1.66 9.44
CA ASN A 94 15.15 -3.03 9.86
C ASN A 94 14.30 -3.79 8.83
N MET A 95 14.24 -3.35 7.57
CA MET A 95 13.56 -4.13 6.55
C MET A 95 14.50 -5.24 6.10
N PHE A 96 14.24 -6.46 6.59
CA PHE A 96 14.99 -7.68 6.28
C PHE A 96 15.56 -7.65 4.86
N PRO A 97 16.86 -7.96 4.66
CA PRO A 97 17.36 -8.19 3.33
C PRO A 97 16.69 -9.48 2.84
N LEU A 98 15.55 -9.34 2.17
CA LEU A 98 15.12 -10.35 1.21
C LEU A 98 16.19 -10.27 0.12
N LYS A 99 17.26 -11.06 0.30
CA LYS A 99 18.10 -11.49 -0.81
C LYS A 99 17.14 -12.06 -1.83
N ILE A 100 16.82 -11.26 -2.84
CA ILE A 100 16.36 -11.77 -4.12
C ILE A 100 17.64 -12.39 -4.70
N THR A 101 17.98 -13.58 -4.21
CA THR A 101 18.93 -14.45 -4.86
C THR A 101 18.29 -14.80 -6.19
N GLN A 102 18.78 -14.17 -7.24
CA GLN A 102 19.04 -14.79 -8.54
C GLN A 102 18.20 -16.05 -8.79
N MET A 103 16.99 -15.86 -9.31
CA MET A 103 16.35 -16.85 -10.19
C MET A 103 15.87 -16.10 -11.43
N THR A 104 16.84 -15.51 -12.12
CA THR A 104 16.83 -15.35 -13.57
C THR A 104 17.96 -16.24 -14.06
N ASP A 105 17.71 -17.55 -14.14
CA ASP A 105 18.45 -18.49 -14.98
C ASP A 105 17.74 -19.85 -14.92
N LYS A 106 17.35 -20.35 -16.11
CA LYS A 106 16.62 -21.61 -16.41
C LYS A 106 15.13 -21.56 -16.02
N PHE A 107 14.14 -21.69 -16.91
CA PHE A 107 14.03 -22.27 -18.24
C PHE A 107 13.10 -21.42 -19.11
#